data_AF-A0A833M475-F1
#
_entry.id   AF-A0A833M475-F1
#
_cell.length_a   1.000
_cell.length_b   1.000
_cell.length_c   1.000
_cell.angle_alpha   90.00
_cell.angle_beta   90.00
_cell.angle_gamma   90.00
#
_symmetry.space_group_name_H-M   'P 1'
#
loop_
_entity.id
_entity.type
_entity.pdbx_description
1 polymer ?
#
loop_
_entity_poly.entity_id
_entity_poly.type
_entity_poly.pdbx_seq_one_letter_code
_entity_poly.pdbx_strand_id
1 'polypeptide(L)'
;MDVLSTRDLAAALGVSESSIKRWADDGTLRASRTAGGHRRIARADAIRFVRETRATVVRPQLLGLAEAGVASADERAGDDAE
;
A
#
# COMPACT_ATOMS: atom_id res chain seq x y z
N MET A 1 8.77 -11.68 -5.05
CA MET A 1 7.46 -11.06 -4.75
C MET A 1 7.56 -10.48 -3.35
N ASP A 2 7.64 -9.16 -3.24
CA ASP A 2 7.84 -8.49 -1.95
C ASP A 2 6.51 -8.45 -1.19
N VAL A 3 6.51 -8.97 0.04
CA VAL A 3 5.32 -9.13 0.89
C VAL A 3 5.55 -8.44 2.24
N LEU A 4 4.54 -7.68 2.65
CA LEU A 4 4.50 -6.94 3.90
C LEU A 4 3.75 -7.72 4.96
N SER A 5 4.18 -7.57 6.21
CA SER A 5 3.36 -7.98 7.36
C SER A 5 2.31 -6.93 7.68
N THR A 6 1.32 -7.31 8.48
CA THR A 6 0.32 -6.37 9.06
C THR A 6 1.01 -5.19 9.76
N ARG A 7 2.11 -5.46 10.48
CA ARG A 7 2.89 -4.46 11.21
C ARG A 7 3.58 -3.48 10.27
N ASP A 8 4.15 -3.97 9.17
CA ASP A 8 4.86 -3.10 8.21
C ASP A 8 3.90 -2.14 7.52
N LEU A 9 2.71 -2.61 7.11
CA LEU A 9 1.71 -1.74 6.50
C LEU A 9 1.12 -0.75 7.52
N ALA A 10 0.84 -1.20 8.75
CA ALA A 10 0.39 -0.32 9.82
C ALA A 10 1.39 0.81 10.07
N ALA A 11 2.68 0.45 10.11
CA ALA A 11 3.78 1.37 10.25
C ALA A 11 3.90 2.35 9.07
N ALA A 12 3.72 1.88 7.84
CA ALA A 12 3.74 2.69 6.62
C ALA A 12 2.63 3.75 6.59
N LEU A 13 1.43 3.39 7.06
CA LEU A 13 0.23 4.25 7.03
C LEU A 13 0.02 5.05 8.32
N GLY A 14 0.78 4.78 9.37
CA GLY A 14 0.61 5.46 10.67
C GLY A 14 -0.69 5.06 11.38
N VAL A 15 -1.19 3.86 11.12
CA VAL A 15 -2.41 3.31 11.73
C VAL A 15 -2.10 2.14 12.65
N SER A 16 -3.09 1.68 13.42
CA SER A 16 -2.94 0.47 14.23
C SER A 16 -2.94 -0.81 13.39
N GLU A 17 -2.23 -1.85 13.82
CA GLU A 17 -2.33 -3.19 13.22
C GLU A 17 -3.76 -3.70 13.18
N SER A 18 -4.57 -3.40 14.21
CA SER A 18 -5.99 -3.78 14.26
C SER A 18 -6.80 -3.18 13.11
N SER A 19 -6.44 -1.98 12.61
CA SER A 19 -7.08 -1.38 11.43
C SER A 19 -6.74 -2.16 10.17
N ILE A 20 -5.47 -2.54 10.01
CA ILE A 20 -5.03 -3.38 8.88
C ILE A 20 -5.71 -4.76 8.92
N LYS A 21 -5.82 -5.38 10.10
CA LYS A 21 -6.51 -6.67 10.27
C LYS A 21 -7.98 -6.56 9.88
N ARG A 22 -8.67 -5.51 10.34
CA ARG A 22 -10.07 -5.26 10.00
C ARG A 22 -10.27 -5.11 8.50
N TRP A 23 -9.48 -4.26 7.84
CA TRP A 23 -9.54 -4.10 6.38
C TRP A 23 -9.22 -5.37 5.61
N ALA A 24 -8.34 -6.22 6.14
CA ALA A 24 -8.06 -7.52 5.53
C ALA A 24 -9.23 -8.50 5.71
N ASP A 25 -9.93 -8.44 6.85
CA ASP A 25 -11.04 -9.34 7.16
C ASP A 25 -12.35 -8.93 6.47
N ASP A 26 -12.58 -7.63 6.28
CA ASP A 26 -13.72 -7.10 5.53
C ASP A 26 -13.50 -7.09 4.00
N GLY A 27 -12.28 -7.41 3.54
CA GLY A 27 -11.92 -7.51 2.13
C GLY A 27 -11.52 -6.18 1.47
N THR A 28 -11.51 -5.06 2.20
CA THR A 28 -11.05 -3.75 1.71
C THR A 28 -9.56 -3.80 1.33
N LEU A 29 -8.76 -4.53 2.11
CA LEU A 29 -7.34 -4.77 1.84
C LEU A 29 -7.13 -6.22 1.43
N ARG A 30 -6.57 -6.45 0.25
CA ARG A 30 -6.18 -7.81 -0.16
C ARG A 30 -4.97 -8.29 0.65
N ALA A 31 -5.14 -9.43 1.31
CA ALA A 31 -4.08 -10.13 2.02
C ALA A 31 -4.26 -11.64 1.86
N SER A 32 -3.16 -12.37 1.70
CA SER A 32 -3.16 -13.82 1.80
C SER A 32 -2.82 -14.25 3.22
N ARG A 33 -3.20 -15.48 3.59
CA ARG A 33 -2.79 -16.09 4.86
C ARG A 33 -1.84 -17.24 4.58
N THR A 34 -0.79 -17.33 5.38
CA THR A 34 0.06 -18.52 5.42
C THR A 34 -0.65 -19.67 6.15
N ALA A 35 -0.15 -20.91 6.02
CA ALA A 35 -0.68 -22.06 6.74
C ALA A 35 -0.75 -21.86 8.27
N GLY A 36 0.16 -21.05 8.84
CA GLY A 36 0.17 -20.66 10.26
C GLY A 36 -0.70 -19.45 10.61
N GLY A 37 -1.52 -18.93 9.70
CA GLY A 37 -2.48 -17.84 9.97
C GLY A 37 -1.91 -16.42 9.90
N HIS A 38 -0.60 -16.24 9.69
CA HIS A 38 -0.03 -14.92 9.49
C HIS A 38 -0.48 -14.33 8.14
N ARG A 39 -0.95 -13.08 8.16
CA ARG A 39 -1.30 -12.32 6.96
C ARG A 39 -0.05 -11.87 6.21
N ARG A 40 -0.08 -11.99 4.89
CA ARG A 40 0.92 -11.48 3.94
C ARG A 40 0.20 -10.56 2.95
N ILE A 41 0.65 -9.32 2.89
CA ILE A 41 0.08 -8.30 2.01
C ILE A 41 1.08 -8.10 0.88
N ALA A 42 0.70 -8.37 -0.36
CA ALA A 42 1.59 -8.08 -1.48
C ALA A 42 1.83 -6.57 -1.54
N ARG A 43 3.07 -6.14 -1.77
CA ARG A 43 3.41 -4.71 -1.89
C ARG A 43 2.51 -3.99 -2.90
N ALA A 44 2.24 -4.64 -4.04
CA ALA A 44 1.33 -4.11 -5.06
C ALA A 44 -0.10 -3.89 -4.56
N ASP A 45 -0.64 -4.82 -3.76
CA ASP A 45 -1.98 -4.68 -3.16
C ASP A 45 -2.01 -3.56 -2.11
N ALA A 46 -0.95 -3.41 -1.32
CA ALA A 46 -0.82 -2.29 -0.38
C ALA A 46 -0.81 -0.93 -1.09
N ILE A 47 -0.03 -0.81 -2.17
CA ILE A 47 0.03 0.42 -2.98
C ILE A 47 -1.34 0.70 -3.62
N ARG A 48 -2.00 -0.33 -4.16
CA ARG A 48 -3.36 -0.17 -4.73
C ARG A 48 -4.34 0.33 -3.67
N PHE A 49 -4.34 -0.29 -2.49
CA PHE A 49 -5.19 0.12 -1.36
C PHE A 49 -4.98 1.59 -1.00
N VAL A 50 -3.73 2.04 -0.90
CA VAL A 50 -3.40 3.45 -0.62
C VAL A 50 -3.98 4.38 -1.67
N ARG A 51 -3.86 4.03 -2.97
CA ARG A 51 -4.41 4.85 -4.06
C ARG A 51 -5.94 4.90 -4.06
N GLU A 52 -6.59 3.77 -3.79
CA GLU A 52 -8.05 3.66 -3.77
C GLU A 52 -8.66 4.40 -2.56
N THR A 53 -8.03 4.28 -1.39
CA THR A 53 -8.52 4.88 -0.13
C THR A 53 -8.01 6.29 0.12
N ARG A 54 -7.03 6.75 -0.67
CA ARG A 54 -6.25 7.98 -0.42
C ARG A 54 -5.66 8.03 0.99
N ALA A 55 -5.25 6.88 1.52
CA ALA A 55 -4.64 6.79 2.84
C ALA A 55 -3.33 7.59 2.90
N THR A 56 -3.11 8.29 4.01
CA THR A 56 -1.83 8.97 4.27
C THR A 56 -0.72 7.93 4.42
N VAL A 57 0.41 8.17 3.77
CA VAL A 57 1.63 7.36 3.93
C VAL A 57 2.63 8.18 4.73
N VAL A 58 2.95 7.71 5.94
CA VAL A 58 3.90 8.38 6.85
C VAL A 58 5.32 7.82 6.72
N ARG A 59 5.44 6.59 6.19
CA ARG A 59 6.72 5.91 5.96
C ARG A 59 6.73 5.24 4.57
N PRO A 60 6.97 6.00 3.48
CA PRO A 60 6.93 5.51 2.10
C PRO A 60 7.98 4.42 1.81
N GLN A 61 9.14 4.46 2.47
CA GLN A 61 10.21 3.47 2.35
C GLN A 61 9.76 2.05 2.71
N LEU A 62 8.81 1.89 3.64
CA LEU A 62 8.25 0.57 3.99
C LEU A 62 7.39 0.02 2.84
N LEU A 63 6.79 0.90 2.04
CA LEU A 63 6.09 0.55 0.80
C LEU A 63 7.04 0.42 -0.40
N GLY A 64 8.35 0.61 -0.22
CA GLY A 64 9.32 0.56 -1.32
C GLY A 64 9.14 1.74 -2.28
N LEU A 65 8.41 2.76 -1.82
CA LEU A 65 8.33 4.05 -2.48
C LEU A 65 9.56 4.82 -1.99
N ALA A 66 10.27 5.49 -2.91
CA ALA A 66 11.24 6.48 -2.50
C ALA A 66 10.55 7.51 -1.58
N GLU A 67 11.30 8.16 -0.68
CA GLU A 67 10.88 9.39 -0.01
C GLU A 67 10.65 10.44 -1.11
N ALA A 68 9.54 10.30 -1.83
CA ALA A 68 9.16 11.16 -2.92
C ALA A 68 8.76 12.46 -2.25
N GLY A 69 9.72 13.39 -2.15
CA GLY A 69 9.39 14.80 -2.28
C GLY A 69 8.55 14.92 -3.54
N VAL A 70 7.24 14.97 -3.34
CA VAL A 70 6.19 15.32 -4.30
C VAL A 70 6.59 14.97 -5.74
N ALA A 71 6.53 13.69 -6.12
CA ALA A 71 6.63 13.35 -7.53
C ALA A 71 5.41 13.99 -8.23
N SER A 72 5.68 15.10 -8.91
CA SER A 72 4.75 15.88 -9.69
C SER A 72 3.87 14.96 -10.53
N ALA A 73 2.61 14.86 -10.12
CA ALA A 73 1.54 14.56 -11.04
C ALA A 73 1.27 15.82 -11.87
N ASP A 74 2.16 16.15 -12.80
CA ASP A 74 1.82 16.94 -13.99
C ASP A 74 2.85 16.75 -15.11
N GLU A 75 2.66 15.68 -15.87
CA GLU A 75 2.99 15.68 -17.30
C GLU A 75 1.73 15.23 -18.04
N ARG A 76 0.83 16.19 -18.26
CA ARG A 76 -0.14 16.12 -19.34
C ARG A 76 0.53 16.65 -20.61
N ALA A 77 0.73 15.77 -21.60
CA ALA A 77 0.70 16.03 -23.04
C ALA A 77 0.95 14.66 -23.70
N GLY A 78 0.11 14.09 -24.55
CA GLY A 78 -0.76 14.75 -25.51
C GLY A 78 0.07 15.30 -26.67
N ASP A 79 0.81 14.45 -27.37
CA ASP A 79 1.10 14.59 -28.80
C ASP A 79 1.71 13.28 -29.33
N ASP A 80 1.08 12.69 -30.33
CA ASP A 80 1.74 11.95 -31.42
C ASP A 80 0.62 11.60 -32.41
N ALA A 81 0.29 12.63 -33.20
CA ALA A 81 -0.31 12.46 -34.50
C ALA A 81 0.82 12.17 -35.50
N GLU A 82 0.72 11.04 -36.18
CA GLU A 82 1.26 10.86 -37.53
C GLU A 82 0.19 10.22 -38.42
#